data_AF-A0A0M6Y3U8-F1
#
_entry.id   AF-A0A0M6Y3U8-F1
#
_cell.length_a   1.000
_cell.length_b   1.000
_cell.length_c   1.000
_cell.angle_alpha   90.00
_cell.angle_beta   90.00
_cell.angle_gamma   90.00
#
_symmetry.space_group_name_H-M   'P 1'
#
loop_
_entity.id
_entity.type
_entity.pdbx_description
1 polymer ?
#
loop_
_entity_poly.entity_id
_entity_poly.type
_entity_poly.pdbx_seq_one_letter_code
_entity_poly.pdbx_strand_id
1 'polypeptide(L)'
;MTISNQTDQSWDPAPTLSMVSYCKEMAPNMDLAKVAVLLHLANEPGCTSRYLTEKMDVNQSTISRIVGYLGRGDARSKYGGLGWVSSHPDPEDPRKHRHDLTSAGKAVVIQLLAQPHL
;
A
#
# COMPACT_ATOMS: atom_id res chain seq x y z
N MET A 1 45.07 -19.23 -14.41
CA MET A 1 43.77 -18.56 -14.64
C MET A 1 42.77 -19.21 -13.72
N THR A 2 42.48 -18.55 -12.59
CA THR A 2 41.58 -19.08 -11.57
C THR A 2 40.17 -18.62 -11.91
N ILE A 3 39.29 -19.58 -12.23
CA ILE A 3 37.87 -19.31 -12.43
C ILE A 3 37.28 -19.08 -11.04
N SER A 4 37.06 -17.82 -10.70
CA SER A 4 36.36 -17.44 -9.47
C SER A 4 34.90 -17.84 -9.61
N ASN A 5 34.49 -18.87 -8.86
CA ASN A 5 33.09 -19.19 -8.62
C ASN A 5 32.40 -17.93 -8.05
N GLN A 6 31.64 -17.23 -8.89
CA GLN A 6 30.63 -16.31 -8.40
C GLN A 6 29.59 -17.15 -7.67
N THR A 7 29.53 -16.95 -6.35
CA THR A 7 28.54 -17.52 -5.45
C THR A 7 27.15 -17.38 -6.03
N ASP A 8 26.51 -18.53 -6.29
CA ASP A 8 25.06 -18.67 -6.34
C ASP A 8 24.48 -17.91 -5.15
N GLN A 9 23.83 -16.79 -5.40
CA GLN A 9 23.04 -16.09 -4.42
C GLN A 9 21.89 -17.03 -4.06
N SER A 10 22.07 -17.82 -3.00
CA SER A 10 21.11 -18.84 -2.57
C SER A 10 19.75 -18.17 -2.36
N TRP A 11 18.75 -18.59 -3.14
CA TRP A 11 17.37 -18.18 -2.97
C TRP A 11 16.91 -18.47 -1.54
N ASP A 12 16.86 -17.44 -0.69
CA ASP A 12 16.26 -17.50 0.64
C ASP A 12 14.90 -16.79 0.60
N PRO A 13 13.78 -17.54 0.52
CA PRO A 13 12.45 -16.97 0.47
C PRO A 13 11.93 -16.51 1.84
N ALA A 14 12.65 -16.78 2.94
CA ALA A 14 12.16 -16.52 4.30
C ALA A 14 11.74 -15.05 4.54
N PRO A 15 12.50 -14.03 4.09
CA PRO A 15 12.10 -12.62 4.23
C PRO A 15 10.83 -12.27 3.43
N THR A 16 10.58 -12.96 2.31
CA THR A 16 9.39 -12.72 1.49
C THR A 16 8.14 -13.31 2.16
N LEU A 17 8.27 -14.48 2.78
CA LEU A 17 7.16 -15.14 3.47
C LEU A 17 6.76 -14.42 4.77
N SER A 18 7.72 -13.79 5.47
CA SER A 18 7.43 -12.97 6.65
C SER A 18 6.63 -11.73 6.27
N MET A 19 6.97 -11.06 5.17
CA MET A 19 6.23 -9.89 4.67
C MET A 19 4.77 -10.22 4.38
N VAL A 20 4.51 -11.34 3.69
CA VAL A 20 3.15 -11.77 3.35
C VAL A 20 2.35 -12.12 4.60
N SER A 21 2.99 -12.78 5.57
CA SER A 21 2.35 -13.12 6.85
C SER A 21 2.02 -11.84 7.65
N TYR A 22 2.96 -10.91 7.74
CA TYR A 22 2.74 -9.61 8.40
C TYR A 22 1.59 -8.84 7.76
N CYS A 23 1.53 -8.76 6.44
CA CYS A 23 0.42 -8.11 5.73
C CYS A 23 -0.93 -8.70 6.17
N LYS A 24 -1.04 -10.03 6.25
CA LYS A 24 -2.28 -10.72 6.65
C LYS A 24 -2.68 -10.45 8.10
N GLU A 25 -1.72 -10.20 8.98
CA GLU A 25 -1.96 -9.87 10.39
C GLU A 25 -2.48 -8.43 10.57
N MET A 26 -2.14 -7.51 9.66
CA MET A 26 -2.55 -6.10 9.76
C MET A 26 -4.06 -5.91 9.66
N ALA A 27 -4.73 -6.60 8.73
CA ALA A 27 -6.18 -6.52 8.57
C ALA A 27 -6.77 -7.67 7.72
N PRO A 28 -8.05 -8.01 7.91
CA PRO A 28 -8.74 -9.00 7.07
C PRO A 28 -8.76 -8.53 5.61
N ASN A 29 -8.26 -9.36 4.67
CA ASN A 29 -8.17 -9.04 3.23
C ASN A 29 -7.09 -8.00 2.87
N MET A 30 -6.06 -7.85 3.71
CA MET A 30 -4.85 -7.11 3.34
C MET A 30 -4.01 -7.91 2.33
N ASP A 31 -3.48 -7.22 1.32
CA ASP A 31 -2.54 -7.78 0.34
C ASP A 31 -1.40 -6.78 0.06
N LEU A 32 -0.39 -7.22 -0.67
CA LEU A 32 0.78 -6.40 -0.99
C LEU A 32 0.44 -5.14 -1.79
N ALA A 33 -0.60 -5.17 -2.64
CA ALA A 33 -0.99 -4.00 -3.43
C ALA A 33 -1.56 -2.90 -2.54
N LYS A 34 -2.33 -3.26 -1.52
CA LYS A 34 -2.84 -2.31 -0.51
C LYS A 34 -1.71 -1.71 0.33
N VAL A 35 -0.74 -2.54 0.72
CA VAL A 35 0.45 -2.07 1.45
C VAL A 35 1.29 -1.12 0.59
N ALA A 36 1.49 -1.44 -0.69
CA ALA A 36 2.19 -0.57 -1.63
C ALA A 36 1.47 0.80 -1.78
N VAL A 37 0.14 0.83 -1.82
CA VAL A 37 -0.61 2.11 -1.82
C VAL A 37 -0.35 2.92 -0.55
N LEU A 38 -0.31 2.30 0.63
CA LEU A 38 0.03 3.01 1.88
C LEU A 38 1.44 3.61 1.82
N LEU A 39 2.41 2.86 1.30
CA LEU A 39 3.79 3.32 1.15
C LEU A 39 3.91 4.47 0.14
N HIS A 40 3.19 4.40 -0.98
CA HIS A 40 3.15 5.50 -1.95
C HIS A 40 2.51 6.76 -1.37
N LEU A 41 1.46 6.63 -0.54
CA LEU A 41 0.85 7.78 0.15
C LEU A 41 1.73 8.35 1.25
N ALA A 42 2.58 7.53 1.87
CA ALA A 42 3.58 8.00 2.83
C ALA A 42 4.69 8.79 2.13
N ASN A 43 5.12 8.32 0.95
CA ASN A 43 6.16 8.96 0.16
C ASN A 43 5.67 10.23 -0.55
N GLU A 44 4.44 10.23 -1.06
CA GLU A 44 3.82 11.34 -1.78
C GLU A 44 2.42 11.65 -1.21
N PRO A 45 2.34 12.42 -0.10
CA PRO A 45 1.07 12.87 0.48
C PRO A 45 0.26 13.74 -0.50
N GLY A 46 -1.06 13.63 -0.46
CA GLY A 46 -1.97 14.39 -1.34
C GLY A 46 -1.94 13.96 -2.81
N CYS A 47 -1.37 12.79 -3.12
CA CYS A 47 -1.31 12.29 -4.50
C CYS A 47 -2.69 11.91 -5.04
N THR A 48 -2.83 11.94 -6.37
CA THR A 48 -4.10 11.65 -7.04
C THR A 48 -4.27 10.15 -7.30
N SER A 49 -5.51 9.71 -7.56
CA SER A 49 -5.72 8.33 -8.03
C SER A 49 -4.91 8.02 -9.29
N ARG A 50 -4.73 9.00 -10.18
CA ARG A 50 -3.94 8.85 -11.41
C ARG A 50 -2.47 8.54 -11.11
N TYR A 51 -1.87 9.25 -10.16
CA TYR A 51 -0.52 8.96 -9.70
C TYR A 51 -0.41 7.50 -9.21
N LEU A 52 -1.37 7.05 -8.40
CA LEU A 52 -1.39 5.67 -7.92
C LEU A 52 -1.56 4.66 -9.05
N THR A 53 -2.41 4.92 -10.05
CA THR A 53 -2.55 4.03 -11.22
C THR A 53 -1.25 3.92 -12.02
N GLU A 54 -0.53 5.03 -12.19
CA GLU A 54 0.73 5.07 -12.94
C GLU A 54 1.88 4.39 -12.18
N LYS A 55 1.95 4.55 -10.85
CA LYS A 55 3.00 3.93 -10.03
C LYS A 55 2.78 2.44 -9.80
N MET A 56 1.53 2.03 -9.67
CA MET A 56 1.16 0.64 -9.40
C MET A 56 0.98 -0.18 -10.68
N ASP A 57 0.94 0.46 -11.85
CA ASP A 57 0.59 -0.15 -13.14
C ASP A 57 -0.74 -0.94 -13.08
N VAL A 58 -1.77 -0.31 -12.49
CA VAL A 58 -3.11 -0.89 -12.38
C VAL A 58 -4.18 0.12 -12.80
N ASN A 59 -5.35 -0.38 -13.19
CA ASN A 59 -6.44 0.47 -13.59
C ASN A 59 -7.07 1.25 -12.41
N GLN A 60 -7.79 2.33 -12.75
CA GLN A 60 -8.47 3.21 -11.81
C GLN A 60 -9.47 2.47 -10.90
N SER A 61 -10.15 1.43 -11.40
CA SER A 61 -11.11 0.67 -10.59
C SER A 61 -10.42 -0.13 -9.48
N THR A 62 -9.20 -0.61 -9.72
CA THR A 62 -8.37 -1.29 -8.71
C THR A 62 -7.96 -0.31 -7.62
N ILE A 63 -7.43 0.86 -7.98
CA ILE A 63 -7.10 1.91 -7.02
C ILE A 63 -8.32 2.35 -6.21
N SER A 64 -9.47 2.55 -6.86
CA SER A 64 -10.70 2.93 -6.18
C SER A 64 -11.14 1.91 -5.11
N ARG A 65 -11.05 0.60 -5.42
CA ARG A 65 -11.36 -0.46 -4.44
C ARG A 65 -10.35 -0.48 -3.29
N ILE A 66 -9.06 -0.35 -3.59
CA ILE A 66 -7.99 -0.33 -2.58
C ILE A 66 -8.16 0.87 -1.65
N VAL A 67 -8.26 2.08 -2.19
CA VAL A 67 -8.43 3.31 -1.41
C VAL A 67 -9.75 3.30 -0.64
N GLY A 68 -10.83 2.77 -1.24
CA GLY A 68 -12.10 2.59 -0.56
C GLY A 68 -11.96 1.72 0.69
N TYR A 69 -11.32 0.54 0.55
CA TYR A 69 -11.07 -0.37 1.66
C TYR A 69 -10.10 0.22 2.71
N LEU A 70 -9.02 0.88 2.29
CA LEU A 70 -8.08 1.53 3.22
C LEU A 70 -8.69 2.76 3.90
N GLY A 71 -9.70 3.39 3.29
CA GLY A 71 -10.42 4.54 3.81
C GLY A 71 -11.67 4.16 4.59
N ARG A 72 -12.78 4.87 4.37
CA ARG A 72 -14.03 4.64 5.12
C ARG A 72 -14.82 3.40 4.71
N GLY A 73 -14.43 2.74 3.61
CA GLY A 73 -15.16 1.62 3.04
C GLY A 73 -16.37 2.07 2.21
N ASP A 74 -16.92 1.13 1.45
CA ASP A 74 -18.27 1.24 0.89
C ASP A 74 -19.25 0.64 1.90
N ALA A 75 -20.46 1.20 2.02
CA ALA A 75 -21.55 0.62 2.80
C ALA A 75 -21.84 -0.84 2.41
N ARG A 76 -21.50 -1.25 1.20
CA ARG A 76 -21.66 -2.62 0.68
C ARG A 76 -20.45 -3.53 0.92
N SER A 77 -19.35 -3.03 1.49
CA SER A 77 -18.14 -3.82 1.76
C SER A 77 -18.34 -4.75 2.95
N LYS A 78 -18.09 -6.06 2.77
CA LYS A 78 -18.09 -7.06 3.85
C LYS A 78 -17.11 -6.73 4.98
N TYR A 79 -15.97 -6.13 4.64
CA TYR A 79 -14.88 -5.86 5.58
C TYR A 79 -14.90 -4.42 6.12
N GLY A 80 -15.90 -3.61 5.73
CA GLY A 80 -15.89 -2.18 5.99
C GLY A 80 -14.70 -1.49 5.33
N GLY A 81 -14.28 -0.36 5.92
CA GLY A 81 -12.99 0.28 5.61
C GLY A 81 -12.18 0.53 6.87
N LEU A 82 -10.86 0.63 6.71
CA LEU A 82 -9.89 0.67 7.81
C LEU A 82 -9.69 2.07 8.42
N GLY A 83 -10.11 3.13 7.73
CA GLY A 83 -9.93 4.51 8.17
C GLY A 83 -8.48 5.01 8.15
N TRP A 84 -7.59 4.34 7.44
CA TRP A 84 -6.16 4.65 7.34
C TRP A 84 -5.87 5.67 6.23
N VAL A 85 -6.76 5.76 5.23
CA VAL A 85 -6.66 6.71 4.13
C VAL A 85 -7.86 7.66 4.12
N SER A 86 -7.62 8.95 3.91
CA SER A 86 -8.65 9.94 3.61
C SER A 86 -8.64 10.24 2.12
N SER A 87 -9.81 10.58 1.58
CA SER A 87 -9.96 11.02 0.20
C SER A 87 -10.78 12.29 0.17
N HIS A 88 -10.32 13.29 -0.58
CA HIS A 88 -10.99 14.57 -0.71
C HIS A 88 -10.93 15.04 -2.17
N PRO A 89 -11.91 15.85 -2.63
CA PRO A 89 -11.86 16.45 -3.96
C PRO A 89 -10.61 17.31 -4.13
N ASP A 90 -10.01 17.28 -5.30
CA ASP A 90 -8.92 18.19 -5.66
C ASP A 90 -9.45 19.64 -5.70
N PRO A 91 -8.76 20.61 -5.08
CA PRO A 91 -9.21 22.01 -5.04
C PRO A 91 -9.23 22.69 -6.41
N GLU A 92 -8.38 22.25 -7.36
CA GLU A 92 -8.29 22.81 -8.71
C GLU A 92 -9.27 22.12 -9.68
N ASP A 93 -9.57 20.84 -9.45
CA ASP A 93 -10.49 20.05 -10.27
C ASP A 93 -11.30 19.07 -9.42
N PRO A 94 -12.52 19.46 -8.98
CA PRO A 94 -13.34 18.65 -8.07
C PRO A 94 -13.73 17.26 -8.61
N ARG A 95 -13.50 16.98 -9.90
CA ARG A 95 -13.72 15.65 -10.50
C ARG A 95 -12.60 14.66 -10.17
N LYS A 96 -11.46 15.16 -9.68
CA LYS A 96 -10.33 14.35 -9.22
C LYS A 96 -10.37 14.21 -7.70
N HIS A 97 -9.81 13.11 -7.22
CA HIS A 97 -9.62 12.86 -5.80
C HIS A 97 -8.13 12.82 -5.46
N ARG A 98 -7.81 13.47 -4.34
CA ARG A 98 -6.53 13.38 -3.66
C ARG A 98 -6.66 12.50 -2.43
N HIS A 99 -5.57 11.83 -2.10
CA HIS A 99 -5.52 10.82 -1.05
C HIS A 99 -4.40 11.13 -0.07
N ASP A 100 -4.69 10.96 1.21
CA ASP A 100 -3.73 11.16 2.30
C ASP A 100 -3.82 10.05 3.33
N LEU A 101 -2.73 9.80 4.05
CA LEU A 101 -2.79 9.00 5.26
C LEU A 101 -3.47 9.78 6.38
N THR A 102 -4.43 9.14 7.06
CA THR A 102 -4.93 9.63 8.35
C THR A 102 -3.86 9.44 9.44
N SER A 103 -4.07 10.02 10.62
CA SER A 103 -3.17 9.76 11.75
C SER A 103 -3.02 8.27 12.07
N ALA A 104 -4.11 7.50 11.94
CA ALA A 104 -4.09 6.04 12.10
C ALA A 104 -3.27 5.36 10.99
N GLY A 105 -3.45 5.77 9.73
CA GLY A 105 -2.66 5.23 8.61
C GLY A 105 -1.16 5.54 8.73
N LYS A 106 -0.80 6.74 9.19
CA LYS A 106 0.61 7.09 9.46
C LYS A 106 1.21 6.20 10.53
N ALA A 107 0.49 5.93 11.62
CA ALA A 107 0.96 5.03 12.67
C ALA A 107 1.22 3.60 12.13
N VAL A 108 0.32 3.11 11.26
CA VAL A 108 0.48 1.81 10.59
C VAL A 108 1.72 1.78 9.70
N VAL A 109 1.95 2.82 8.88
CA VAL A 109 3.15 2.87 8.03
C VAL A 109 4.44 2.94 8.86
N ILE A 110 4.45 3.69 9.98
CA ILE A 110 5.60 3.72 10.89
C ILE A 110 5.90 2.32 11.45
N GLN A 111 4.86 1.58 11.86
CA GLN A 111 5.02 0.21 12.36
C GLN A 111 5.53 -0.75 11.29
N LEU A 112 5.07 -0.58 10.04
CA LEU A 112 5.52 -1.33 8.87
C LEU A 112 7.01 -1.06 8.62
N LEU A 113 7.43 0.20 8.54
CA LEU A 113 8.82 0.58 8.26
C LEU A 113 9.80 0.25 9.41
N ALA A 114 9.30 0.05 10.62
CA ALA A 114 10.10 -0.39 11.76
C ALA A 114 10.38 -1.91 11.75
N GLN A 115 9.78 -2.68 10.83
CA GLN A 115 10.00 -4.11 10.75
C GLN A 115 11.40 -4.43 10.18
N PRO A 116 12.19 -5.33 10.81
CA PRO A 116 13.58 -5.61 10.43
C PRO A 116 13.75 -6.37 9.10
N HIS A 117 12.65 -6.66 8.39
CA HIS A 117 12.62 -7.41 7.13
C HIS A 117 12.14 -6.55 5.95
N LEU A 118 12.10 -5.23 6.13
CA LEU A 118 11.97 -4.22 5.07
C LEU A 118 13.30 -3.47 4.88
#